data_AF-A0A967IJK3-F1
#
_entry.id   AF-A0A967IJK3-F1
#
_cell.length_a   1.000
_cell.length_b   1.000
_cell.length_c   1.000
_cell.angle_alpha   90.00
_cell.angle_beta   90.00
_cell.angle_gamma   90.00
#
_symmetry.space_group_name_H-M   'P 1'
#
loop_
_entity.id
_entity.type
_entity.pdbx_description
1 polymer ?
#
loop_
_entity_poly.entity_id
_entity_poly.type
_entity_poly.pdbx_seq_one_letter_code
_entity_poly.pdbx_strand_id
1 'polypeptide(L)'
;MTVDIPAETWKGAVREVTIGATEAEGGTRSSTITVGGETALPFLRYDGNMPRRPMLGLEISDRKPEDWSPLLYEVWGDALESPGKWAKAAEEAGADFIYLVLSLTGPDGEKNTPERARAAVREVLDATGLPLAVVGPGQAELDNELLVPAAEEGKGERLLLGLCEEGNY
;
A
#
# COMPACT_ATOMS: atom_id res chain seq x y z
N MET A 1 -39.21 28.74 -15.18
CA MET A 1 -38.33 27.98 -16.09
C MET A 1 -37.73 26.85 -15.29
N THR A 2 -37.84 25.62 -15.78
CA THR A 2 -37.12 24.46 -15.25
C THR A 2 -35.71 24.42 -15.83
N VAL A 3 -34.73 24.02 -15.04
CA VAL A 3 -33.35 23.80 -15.50
C VAL A 3 -33.08 22.32 -15.39
N ASP A 4 -32.81 21.68 -16.52
CA ASP A 4 -32.43 20.28 -16.57
C ASP A 4 -30.91 20.16 -16.40
N ILE A 5 -30.47 19.23 -15.55
CA ILE A 5 -29.05 18.95 -15.37
C ILE A 5 -28.64 17.99 -16.50
N PRO A 6 -27.72 18.39 -17.39
CA PRO A 6 -27.24 17.51 -18.44
C PRO A 6 -26.47 16.36 -17.81
N ALA A 7 -26.90 15.13 -18.11
CA ALA A 7 -26.27 13.92 -17.63
C ALA A 7 -25.71 13.09 -18.78
N GLU A 8 -24.47 12.63 -18.62
CA GLU A 8 -23.78 11.82 -19.62
C GLU A 8 -24.01 10.32 -19.39
N THR A 9 -24.02 9.55 -20.48
CA THR A 9 -24.10 8.07 -20.39
C THR A 9 -22.74 7.44 -20.63
N TRP A 10 -22.16 6.88 -19.57
CA TRP A 10 -20.86 6.21 -19.61
C TRP A 10 -21.02 4.72 -19.91
N LYS A 11 -20.27 4.21 -20.90
CA LYS A 11 -20.36 2.80 -21.34
C LYS A 11 -19.49 1.83 -20.55
N GLY A 12 -18.62 2.35 -19.67
CA GLY A 12 -17.64 1.56 -18.93
C GLY A 12 -17.64 1.88 -17.44
N ALA A 13 -16.97 1.01 -16.69
CA ALA A 13 -16.74 1.17 -15.26
C ALA A 13 -15.25 0.96 -14.96
N VAL A 14 -14.73 1.66 -13.96
CA VAL A 14 -13.40 1.39 -13.42
C VAL A 14 -13.41 -0.01 -12.81
N ARG A 15 -12.35 -0.80 -13.09
CA ARG A 15 -12.22 -2.16 -12.55
C ARG A 15 -12.15 -2.13 -11.02
N GLU A 16 -12.87 -3.04 -10.39
CA GLU A 16 -12.77 -3.24 -8.95
C GLU A 16 -11.54 -4.08 -8.60
N VAL A 17 -10.79 -3.63 -7.60
CA VAL A 17 -9.60 -4.31 -7.08
C VAL A 17 -9.72 -4.39 -5.58
N THR A 18 -9.50 -5.60 -5.02
CA THR A 18 -9.50 -5.83 -3.57
C THR A 18 -8.08 -6.13 -3.11
N ILE A 19 -7.66 -5.49 -2.02
CA ILE A 19 -6.36 -5.65 -1.37
C ILE A 19 -6.59 -6.16 0.06
N GLY A 20 -5.76 -7.10 0.49
CA GLY A 20 -5.94 -7.81 1.74
C GLY A 20 -6.81 -9.05 1.60
N ALA A 21 -6.60 -10.00 2.50
CA ALA A 21 -7.45 -11.18 2.66
C ALA A 21 -7.62 -11.47 4.15
N THR A 22 -8.87 -11.69 4.57
CA THR A 22 -9.20 -12.08 5.95
C THR A 22 -8.93 -13.56 6.19
N GLU A 23 -9.06 -14.01 7.44
CA GLU A 23 -8.97 -15.45 7.80
C GLU A 23 -9.90 -16.33 6.95
N ALA A 24 -11.11 -15.85 6.66
CA ALA A 24 -12.08 -16.54 5.81
C ALA A 24 -11.64 -16.67 4.35
N GLU A 25 -10.71 -15.83 3.89
CA GLU A 25 -10.15 -15.83 2.55
C GLU A 25 -8.73 -16.44 2.49
N GLY A 26 -8.21 -16.92 3.62
CA GLY A 26 -6.88 -17.53 3.73
C GLY A 26 -5.72 -16.58 4.00
N GLY A 27 -6.00 -15.33 4.38
CA GLY A 27 -4.99 -14.39 4.89
C GLY A 27 -5.16 -14.14 6.39
N THR A 28 -4.51 -13.09 6.91
CA THR A 28 -4.53 -12.74 8.34
C THR A 28 -5.02 -11.32 8.59
N ARG A 29 -5.48 -10.60 7.56
CA ARG A 29 -5.93 -9.22 7.69
C ARG A 29 -7.22 -9.15 8.50
N SER A 30 -7.38 -8.08 9.28
CA SER A 30 -8.62 -7.82 10.04
C SER A 30 -9.75 -7.33 9.13
N SER A 31 -9.40 -6.72 8.00
CA SER A 31 -10.33 -6.21 6.99
C SER A 31 -9.67 -6.16 5.61
N THR A 32 -10.48 -6.01 4.57
CA THR A 32 -10.02 -5.80 3.19
C THR A 32 -10.44 -4.41 2.71
N ILE A 33 -9.69 -3.86 1.76
CA ILE A 33 -10.11 -2.66 1.03
C ILE A 33 -10.47 -3.05 -0.41
N THR A 34 -11.53 -2.45 -0.95
CA THR A 34 -11.85 -2.54 -2.37
C THR A 34 -11.86 -1.12 -2.92
N VAL A 35 -11.26 -0.92 -4.09
CA VAL A 35 -11.26 0.35 -4.83
C VAL A 35 -11.81 0.13 -6.24
N GLY A 36 -12.24 1.21 -6.90
CA GLY A 36 -12.82 1.14 -8.23
C GLY A 36 -14.35 0.98 -8.25
N GLY A 37 -14.88 0.70 -9.43
CA GLY A 37 -16.32 0.54 -9.68
C GLY A 37 -17.04 1.82 -10.07
N GLU A 38 -16.32 2.93 -10.24
CA GLU A 38 -16.90 4.20 -10.66
C GLU A 38 -17.39 4.13 -12.11
N THR A 39 -18.59 4.69 -12.36
CA THR A 39 -19.22 4.73 -13.70
C THR A 39 -19.48 6.17 -14.17
N ALA A 40 -18.69 7.12 -13.65
CA ALA A 40 -18.80 8.55 -13.95
C ALA A 40 -17.46 9.26 -13.70
N LEU A 41 -17.38 10.53 -14.05
CA LEU A 41 -16.25 11.39 -13.68
C LEU A 41 -16.17 11.58 -12.16
N PRO A 42 -14.97 11.88 -11.61
CA PRO A 42 -14.76 11.98 -10.17
C PRO A 42 -15.75 12.92 -9.49
N PHE A 43 -16.48 12.38 -8.51
CA PHE A 43 -17.45 13.07 -7.64
C PHE A 43 -18.74 13.59 -8.32
N LEU A 44 -18.95 13.34 -9.61
CA LEU A 44 -20.22 13.65 -10.32
C LEU A 44 -21.29 12.55 -10.12
N ARG A 45 -21.83 12.42 -8.90
CA ARG A 45 -22.75 11.32 -8.53
C ARG A 45 -24.12 11.36 -9.21
N TYR A 46 -24.45 12.48 -9.88
CA TYR A 46 -25.67 12.60 -10.66
C TYR A 46 -25.55 11.90 -12.03
N ASP A 47 -24.31 11.64 -12.49
CA ASP A 47 -24.00 11.05 -13.80
C ASP A 47 -23.64 9.56 -13.74
N GLY A 48 -23.61 8.96 -12.55
CA GLY A 48 -23.29 7.55 -12.40
C GLY A 48 -22.98 7.17 -10.95
N ASN A 49 -22.62 5.90 -10.76
CA ASN A 49 -22.34 5.34 -9.45
C ASN A 49 -20.88 5.56 -9.05
N MET A 50 -20.66 5.87 -7.77
CA MET A 50 -19.36 5.93 -7.12
C MET A 50 -19.48 5.17 -5.80
N PRO A 51 -19.39 3.83 -5.85
CA PRO A 51 -19.74 2.98 -4.72
C PRO A 51 -18.75 3.08 -3.55
N ARG A 52 -17.54 3.61 -3.80
CA ARG A 52 -16.42 3.56 -2.86
C ARG A 52 -15.76 4.92 -2.74
N ARG A 53 -15.25 5.23 -1.55
CA ARG A 53 -14.43 6.42 -1.33
C ARG A 53 -12.98 6.14 -1.74
N PRO A 54 -12.19 7.17 -2.08
CA PRO A 54 -10.75 7.04 -2.15
C PRO A 54 -10.17 6.51 -0.81
N MET A 55 -9.13 5.68 -0.92
CA MET A 55 -8.42 5.10 0.22
C MET A 55 -7.07 5.80 0.39
N LEU A 56 -6.65 6.03 1.64
CA LEU A 56 -5.40 6.68 2.00
C LEU A 56 -4.40 5.65 2.54
N GLY A 57 -3.33 5.43 1.80
CA GLY A 57 -2.18 4.67 2.27
C GLY A 57 -1.16 5.59 2.93
N LEU A 58 -0.58 5.17 4.05
CA LEU A 58 0.56 5.87 4.66
C LEU A 58 1.85 5.13 4.35
N GLU A 59 2.85 5.90 3.93
CA GLU A 59 4.18 5.41 3.61
C GLU A 59 4.96 5.08 4.89
N ILE A 60 5.54 3.88 4.90
CA ILE A 60 6.54 3.44 5.88
C ILE A 60 7.74 2.85 5.12
N SER A 61 8.88 2.74 5.81
CA SER A 61 10.08 2.13 5.24
C SER A 61 10.59 0.97 6.11
N ASP A 62 11.29 0.04 5.49
CA ASP A 62 11.99 -1.08 6.14
C ASP A 62 13.24 -0.65 6.93
N ARG A 63 13.64 0.63 6.83
CA ARG A 63 14.63 1.27 7.71
C ARG A 63 14.25 2.71 8.01
N LYS A 64 14.91 3.30 9.01
CA LYS A 64 14.80 4.74 9.28
C LYS A 64 15.38 5.54 8.10
N PRO A 65 14.59 6.43 7.47
CA PRO A 65 15.10 7.35 6.45
C PRO A 65 16.07 8.36 7.06
N GLU A 66 17.03 8.82 6.27
CA GLU A 66 18.03 9.80 6.70
C GLU A 66 17.83 11.18 6.06
N ASP A 67 17.04 11.24 4.99
CA ASP A 67 16.80 12.40 4.13
C ASP A 67 15.44 13.05 4.36
N TRP A 68 14.66 12.56 5.31
CA TRP A 68 13.35 13.13 5.65
C TRP A 68 13.46 14.42 6.45
N SER A 69 12.41 15.24 6.35
CA SER A 69 12.28 16.48 7.12
C SER A 69 12.31 16.21 8.63
N PRO A 70 12.99 17.04 9.45
CA PRO A 70 12.97 16.92 10.91
C PRO A 70 11.56 16.87 11.52
N LEU A 71 10.59 17.56 10.93
CA LEU A 71 9.20 17.52 11.39
C LEU A 71 8.58 16.12 11.27
N LEU A 72 8.94 15.35 10.24
CA LEU A 72 8.48 13.96 10.11
C LEU A 72 9.15 13.07 11.15
N TYR A 73 10.41 13.32 11.50
CA TYR A 73 11.07 12.63 12.62
C TYR A 73 10.41 12.92 13.96
N GLU A 74 9.98 14.16 14.18
CA GLU A 74 9.24 14.53 15.40
C GLU A 74 7.85 13.87 15.45
N VAL A 75 7.12 13.84 14.33
CA VAL A 75 5.79 13.23 14.25
C VAL A 75 5.83 11.73 14.47
N TRP A 76 6.76 11.02 13.81
CA TRP A 76 6.82 9.56 13.88
C TRP A 76 7.63 9.05 15.08
N GLY A 77 8.59 9.82 15.58
CA GLY A 77 9.35 9.50 16.79
C GLY A 77 9.90 8.07 16.79
N ASP A 78 9.62 7.33 17.86
CA ASP A 78 10.09 5.95 18.08
C ASP A 78 9.50 4.95 17.09
N ALA A 79 8.46 5.32 16.34
CA ALA A 79 7.88 4.46 15.31
C ALA A 79 8.88 4.20 14.16
N LEU A 80 9.80 5.13 13.92
CA LEU A 80 10.85 5.02 12.89
C LEU A 80 11.91 3.97 13.18
N GLU A 81 11.95 3.41 14.39
CA GLU A 81 12.95 2.41 14.77
C GLU A 81 12.72 1.04 14.12
N SER A 82 11.49 0.76 13.67
CA SER A 82 11.14 -0.54 13.12
C SER A 82 9.87 -0.46 12.26
N PRO A 83 9.79 -1.17 11.12
CA PRO A 83 8.65 -1.10 10.22
C PRO A 83 7.33 -1.53 10.89
N GLY A 84 7.34 -2.46 11.84
CA GLY A 84 6.14 -2.89 12.56
C GLY A 84 5.58 -1.80 13.48
N LYS A 85 6.43 -1.15 14.28
CA LYS A 85 6.01 0.01 15.09
C LYS A 85 5.44 1.12 14.20
N TRP A 86 6.08 1.36 13.05
CA TRP A 86 5.63 2.36 12.10
C TRP A 86 4.27 2.02 11.49
N ALA A 87 4.07 0.77 11.07
CA ALA A 87 2.77 0.31 10.55
C ALA A 87 1.64 0.51 11.57
N LYS A 88 1.89 0.19 12.85
CA LYS A 88 0.92 0.42 13.92
C LYS A 88 0.62 1.91 14.14
N ALA A 89 1.65 2.75 14.17
CA ALA A 89 1.47 4.19 14.30
C ALA A 89 0.70 4.78 13.11
N ALA A 90 0.94 4.26 11.90
CA ALA A 90 0.20 4.64 10.69
C ALA A 90 -1.28 4.23 10.76
N GLU A 91 -1.58 3.02 11.25
CA GLU A 91 -2.96 2.58 11.52
C GLU A 91 -3.65 3.50 12.53
N GLU A 92 -2.98 3.83 13.64
CA GLU A 92 -3.50 4.76 14.67
C GLU A 92 -3.71 6.19 14.13
N ALA A 93 -2.91 6.61 13.14
CA ALA A 93 -3.06 7.87 12.43
C ALA A 93 -4.21 7.88 11.40
N GLY A 94 -4.89 6.75 11.20
CA GLY A 94 -6.05 6.62 10.32
C GLY A 94 -5.72 6.18 8.89
N ALA A 95 -4.62 5.45 8.69
CA ALA A 95 -4.34 4.80 7.41
C ALA A 95 -5.44 3.78 7.06
N ASP A 96 -5.81 3.72 5.79
CA ASP A 96 -6.70 2.68 5.26
C ASP A 96 -5.93 1.40 4.88
N PHE A 97 -4.66 1.55 4.53
CA PHE A 97 -3.71 0.48 4.23
C PHE A 97 -2.28 0.97 4.44
N ILE A 98 -1.34 0.05 4.54
CA ILE A 98 0.08 0.36 4.69
C ILE A 98 0.78 0.32 3.33
N TYR A 99 1.60 1.33 3.06
CA TYR A 99 2.47 1.40 1.88
C TYR A 99 3.92 1.25 2.32
N LEU A 100 4.45 0.02 2.25
CA LEU A 100 5.82 -0.30 2.63
C LEU A 100 6.75 -0.11 1.43
N VAL A 101 7.71 0.81 1.57
CA VAL A 101 8.79 1.04 0.61
C VAL A 101 10.06 0.33 1.10
N LEU A 102 10.52 -0.66 0.33
CA LEU A 102 11.78 -1.34 0.58
C LEU A 102 12.94 -0.44 0.12
N SER A 103 13.95 -0.30 0.97
CA SER A 103 15.06 0.61 0.73
C SER A 103 16.14 0.01 -0.14
N LEU A 104 16.93 0.87 -0.81
CA LEU A 104 18.10 0.44 -1.59
C LEU A 104 19.17 -0.22 -0.70
N THR A 105 19.33 0.32 0.51
CA THR A 105 20.32 -0.13 1.49
C THR A 105 19.66 -0.44 2.82
N GLY A 106 20.31 -1.26 3.64
CA GLY A 106 19.94 -1.46 5.03
C GLY A 106 20.49 -0.38 5.97
N PRO A 107 20.25 -0.51 7.28
CA PRO A 107 20.76 0.43 8.29
C PRO A 107 22.29 0.53 8.36
N ASP A 108 23.01 -0.47 7.86
CA ASP A 108 24.46 -0.52 7.76
C ASP A 108 25.02 0.18 6.51
N GLY A 109 24.15 0.67 5.63
CA GLY A 109 24.52 1.28 4.35
C GLY A 109 24.85 0.26 3.26
N GLU A 110 24.82 -1.04 3.57
CA GLU A 110 25.00 -2.10 2.59
C GLU A 110 23.73 -2.33 1.78
N LYS A 111 23.88 -2.91 0.59
CA LYS A 111 22.76 -3.27 -0.29
C LYS A 111 21.69 -4.04 0.49
N ASN A 112 20.43 -3.71 0.28
CA ASN A 112 19.33 -4.43 0.90
C ASN A 112 19.27 -5.88 0.38
N THR A 113 18.69 -6.79 1.17
CA THR A 113 18.73 -8.23 0.89
C THR A 113 17.33 -8.87 0.92
N PRO A 114 17.14 -10.00 0.20
CA PRO A 114 15.93 -10.81 0.28
C PRO A 114 15.43 -11.10 1.71
N GLU A 115 16.37 -11.40 2.63
CA GLU A 115 16.06 -11.74 4.01
C GLU A 115 15.54 -10.53 4.79
N ARG A 116 16.11 -9.34 4.55
CA ARG A 116 15.67 -8.08 5.16
C ARG A 116 14.28 -7.69 4.66
N ALA A 117 14.05 -7.77 3.34
CA ALA A 117 12.73 -7.52 2.75
C ALA A 117 11.66 -8.46 3.31
N ARG A 118 11.97 -9.77 3.40
CA ARG A 118 11.10 -10.77 4.02
C ARG A 118 10.80 -10.43 5.48
N ALA A 119 11.82 -10.09 6.26
CA ALA A 119 11.66 -9.77 7.68
C ALA A 119 10.78 -8.52 7.87
N ALA A 120 10.99 -7.47 7.07
CA ALA A 120 10.18 -6.26 7.12
C ALA A 120 8.70 -6.53 6.81
N VAL A 121 8.41 -7.32 5.75
CA VAL A 121 7.04 -7.71 5.42
C VAL A 121 6.39 -8.49 6.55
N ARG A 122 7.08 -9.49 7.11
CA ARG A 122 6.59 -10.26 8.27
C ARG A 122 6.27 -9.34 9.45
N GLU A 123 7.19 -8.45 9.80
CA GLU A 123 7.03 -7.55 10.93
C GLU A 123 5.81 -6.63 10.78
N VAL A 124 5.57 -6.12 9.57
CA VAL A 124 4.39 -5.30 9.27
C VAL A 124 3.11 -6.12 9.34
N LEU A 125 3.09 -7.32 8.75
CA LEU A 125 1.93 -8.21 8.78
C LEU A 125 1.56 -8.63 10.22
N ASP A 126 2.55 -8.85 11.08
CA ASP A 126 2.35 -9.19 12.49
C ASP A 126 1.89 -7.98 13.33
N ALA A 127 2.25 -6.76 12.94
CA ALA A 127 2.01 -5.54 13.72
C ALA A 127 0.65 -4.87 13.48
N THR A 128 0.06 -5.03 12.30
CA THR A 128 -1.23 -4.42 11.92
C THR A 128 -2.15 -5.44 11.24
N GLY A 129 -3.47 -5.23 11.34
CA GLY A 129 -4.47 -5.98 10.57
C GLY A 129 -4.82 -5.36 9.22
N LEU A 130 -4.28 -4.19 8.88
CA LEU A 130 -4.59 -3.49 7.64
C LEU A 130 -4.01 -4.20 6.40
N PRO A 131 -4.63 -4.01 5.22
CA PRO A 131 -4.03 -4.42 3.95
C PRO A 131 -2.66 -3.77 3.72
N LEU A 132 -1.82 -4.46 2.95
CA LEU A 132 -0.42 -4.08 2.75
C LEU A 132 -0.09 -3.99 1.25
N ALA A 133 0.48 -2.86 0.87
CA ALA A 133 1.20 -2.68 -0.38
C ALA A 133 2.71 -2.72 -0.12
N VAL A 134 3.47 -3.42 -0.96
CA VAL A 134 4.93 -3.50 -0.87
C VAL A 134 5.52 -3.07 -2.20
N VAL A 135 6.45 -2.11 -2.15
CA VAL A 135 7.18 -1.66 -3.33
C VAL A 135 8.69 -1.76 -3.15
N GLY A 136 9.39 -2.02 -4.25
CA GLY A 136 10.85 -2.03 -4.29
C GLY A 136 11.46 -0.62 -4.28
N PRO A 137 12.80 -0.52 -4.16
CA PRO A 137 13.53 0.75 -4.18
C PRO A 137 13.59 1.47 -5.53
N GLY A 138 13.03 0.88 -6.60
CA GLY A 138 12.94 1.47 -7.94
C GLY A 138 14.15 1.20 -8.83
N GLN A 139 14.94 0.16 -8.52
CA GLN A 139 16.00 -0.33 -9.40
C GLN A 139 15.60 -1.72 -9.89
N ALA A 140 15.38 -1.87 -11.19
CA ALA A 140 14.74 -3.04 -11.78
C ALA A 140 15.31 -4.38 -11.30
N GLU A 141 16.64 -4.55 -11.26
CA GLU A 141 17.27 -5.77 -10.79
C GLU A 141 17.02 -6.01 -9.30
N LEU A 142 17.08 -4.96 -8.49
CA LEU A 142 16.89 -5.05 -7.04
C LEU A 142 15.41 -5.23 -6.68
N ASP A 143 14.49 -4.57 -7.38
CA ASP A 143 13.06 -4.75 -7.22
C ASP A 143 12.70 -6.23 -7.44
N ASN A 144 13.21 -6.85 -8.49
CA ASN A 144 13.01 -8.27 -8.76
C ASN A 144 13.61 -9.18 -7.66
N GLU A 145 14.76 -8.82 -7.13
CA GLU A 145 15.44 -9.58 -6.06
C GLU A 145 14.68 -9.50 -4.72
N LEU A 146 14.07 -8.35 -4.40
CA LEU A 146 13.40 -8.11 -3.12
C LEU A 146 11.90 -8.40 -3.12
N LEU A 147 11.20 -8.18 -4.23
CA LEU A 147 9.75 -8.36 -4.31
C LEU A 147 9.34 -9.84 -4.35
N VAL A 148 10.16 -10.72 -4.91
CA VAL A 148 9.91 -12.17 -4.89
C VAL A 148 9.81 -12.72 -3.46
N PRO A 149 10.82 -12.54 -2.58
CA PRO A 149 10.74 -13.01 -1.20
C PRO A 149 9.66 -12.28 -0.39
N ALA A 150 9.39 -11.00 -0.67
CA ALA A 150 8.26 -10.27 -0.07
C ALA A 150 6.90 -10.89 -0.43
N ALA A 151 6.71 -11.27 -1.70
CA ALA A 151 5.50 -11.92 -2.18
C ALA A 151 5.32 -13.32 -1.57
N GLU A 152 6.40 -14.09 -1.46
CA GLU A 152 6.39 -15.40 -0.81
C GLU A 152 6.03 -15.29 0.68
N GLU A 153 6.52 -14.26 1.36
CA GLU A 153 6.20 -14.01 2.76
C GLU A 153 4.73 -13.65 2.97
N GLY A 154 4.19 -12.76 2.14
CA GLY A 154 2.78 -12.38 2.16
C GLY A 154 1.85 -13.35 1.44
N LYS A 155 2.24 -14.61 1.23
CA LYS A 155 1.40 -15.59 0.53
C LYS A 155 0.07 -15.78 1.26
N GLY A 156 -1.03 -15.52 0.56
CA GLY A 156 -2.39 -15.60 1.11
C GLY A 156 -2.93 -14.24 1.56
N GLU A 157 -2.08 -13.24 1.81
CA GLU A 157 -2.49 -11.91 2.31
C GLU A 157 -3.10 -11.00 1.23
N ARG A 158 -3.02 -11.40 -0.05
CA ARG A 158 -3.43 -10.58 -1.21
C ARG A 158 -2.80 -9.19 -1.16
N LEU A 159 -1.47 -9.17 -1.09
CA LEU A 159 -0.65 -7.96 -1.15
C LEU A 159 -0.85 -7.21 -2.47
N LEU A 160 -0.71 -5.88 -2.43
CA LEU A 160 -0.45 -5.08 -3.62
C LEU A 160 1.07 -4.99 -3.82
N LEU A 161 1.58 -5.48 -4.95
CA LEU A 161 3.02 -5.45 -5.25
C LEU A 161 3.30 -4.45 -6.36
N GLY A 162 4.39 -3.69 -6.24
CA GLY A 162 4.85 -2.76 -7.26
C GLY A 162 6.37 -2.48 -7.18
N LEU A 163 6.96 -1.78 -8.13
CA LEU A 163 6.33 -1.23 -9.33
C LEU A 163 6.64 -2.11 -10.54
N CYS A 164 5.62 -2.38 -11.37
CA CYS A 164 5.81 -2.99 -12.68
C CYS A 164 5.88 -1.86 -13.72
N GLU A 165 6.92 -1.86 -14.55
CA GLU A 165 7.15 -0.87 -15.59
C GLU A 165 7.28 -1.53 -16.96
N GLU A 166 7.21 -0.74 -18.04
CA GLU A 166 7.42 -1.25 -19.39
C GLU A 166 8.82 -1.88 -19.51
N GLY A 167 8.87 -3.18 -19.84
CA GLY A 167 10.12 -3.94 -19.90
C GLY A 167 10.53 -4.63 -18.60
N ASN A 168 9.79 -4.48 -17.50
CA ASN A 168 10.02 -5.14 -16.21
C ASN A 168 8.69 -5.36 -15.44
N TYR A 169 8.02 -6.51 -15.64
CA TYR A 169 6.69 -6.82 -15.08
C TYR A 169 6.53 -8.27 -14.59
#